data_AF-A0A7G2E1W1-F1
#
_entry.id   AF-A0A7G2E1W1-F1
#
_cell.length_a   1.000
_cell.length_b   1.000
_cell.length_c   1.000
_cell.angle_alpha   90.00
_cell.angle_beta   90.00
_cell.angle_gamma   90.00
#
_symmetry.space_group_name_H-M   'P 1'
#
loop_
_entity.id
_entity.type
_entity.pdbx_description
1 polymer ?
#
loop_
_entity_poly.entity_id
_entity_poly.type
_entity_poly.pdbx_seq_one_letter_code
_entity_poly.pdbx_strand_id
1 'polypeptide(L)' 'MANSSFKLEHPLERRQIESSRIREKYPDRIPVIVERAERSDVPNIDKKK' A
#
# COMPACT_ATOMS: atom_id res chain seq x y z
N MET A 1 -5.28 13.65 -8.88
CA MET A 1 -5.32 12.52 -7.93
C MET A 1 -4.01 11.77 -8.07
N ALA A 2 -3.36 11.38 -6.97
CA ALA A 2 -2.14 10.58 -7.08
C ALA A 2 -2.49 9.23 -7.71
N ASN A 3 -1.94 8.94 -8.89
CA ASN A 3 -2.06 7.65 -9.55
C ASN A 3 -1.21 6.64 -8.77
N SER A 4 -1.80 6.05 -7.75
CA SER A 4 -1.17 4.98 -6.98
C SER A 4 -1.30 3.67 -7.76
N SER A 5 -0.17 3.13 -8.22
CA SER A 5 -0.10 1.88 -9.00
C SER A 5 -0.76 0.73 -8.24
N PHE A 6 -0.57 0.68 -6.93
CA PHE A 6 -1.21 -0.28 -6.03
C PHE A 6 -2.74 -0.22 -6.06
N LYS A 7 -3.34 0.97 -6.17
CA LYS A 7 -4.81 1.12 -6.23
C LYS A 7 -5.40 0.70 -7.58
N LEU A 8 -4.60 0.78 -8.65
CA LEU A 8 -4.99 0.35 -10.00
C LEU A 8 -4.86 -1.17 -10.16
N GLU A 9 -3.80 -1.76 -9.60
CA GLU A 9 -3.54 -3.20 -9.68
C GLU A 9 -4.44 -4.02 -8.75
N HIS A 10 -4.87 -3.43 -7.62
CA HIS A 10 -5.70 -4.11 -6.64
C HIS A 10 -7.08 -3.45 -6.50
N PRO A 11 -8.17 -4.17 -6.85
CA PRO A 11 -9.53 -3.71 -6.60
C PRO A 11 -9.77 -3.36 -5.13
N LEU A 12 -10.70 -2.44 -4.89
CA LEU A 12 -10.99 -1.92 -3.55
C LEU A 12 -11.35 -3.04 -2.56
N GLU A 13 -12.18 -3.99 -2.98
CA GLU A 13 -12.62 -5.12 -2.13
C GLU A 13 -11.42 -5.95 -1.62
N ARG A 14 -10.49 -6.31 -2.51
CA ARG A 14 -9.30 -7.06 -2.11
C ARG A 14 -8.40 -6.28 -1.16
N ARG A 15 -8.25 -4.96 -1.38
CA ARG A 15 -7.47 -4.09 -0.48
C ARG A 15 -8.10 -4.01 0.91
N GLN A 16 -9.42 -3.92 0.99
CA GLN A 16 -10.14 -3.88 2.26
C GLN A 16 -9.99 -5.19 3.02
N ILE A 17 -10.26 -6.34 2.38
CA ILE A 17 -10.17 -7.66 3.00
C ILE A 17 -8.77 -7.90 3.60
N GLU A 18 -7.71 -7.65 2.82
CA GLU A 18 -6.34 -7.82 3.31
C GLU A 18 -5.99 -6.86 4.44
N SER A 19 -6.40 -5.59 4.36
CA SER A 19 -6.13 -4.61 5.42
C SER A 19 -6.81 -4.97 6.74
N SER A 20 -8.06 -5.47 6.68
CA SER A 20 -8.81 -5.91 7.86
C SER A 20 -8.17 -7.14 8.47
N ARG A 21 -7.82 -8.14 7.66
CA ARG A 21 -7.14 -9.37 8.12
C ARG A 21 -5.82 -9.07 8.84
N ILE A 22 -5.03 -8.13 8.33
CA ILE A 22 -3.74 -7.76 8.94
C ILE A 22 -3.93 -6.96 10.24
N ARG A 23 -4.94 -6.07 10.32
CA ARG A 23 -5.27 -5.37 11.58
C ARG A 23 -5.80 -6.31 12.65
N GLU A 24 -6.59 -7.32 12.27
CA GLU A 24 -7.05 -8.36 13.21
C GLU A 24 -5.88 -9.21 13.71
N LYS A 25 -4.95 -9.56 12.82
CA LYS A 25 -3.77 -10.36 13.17
C LYS A 25 -2.76 -9.58 14.03
N TYR A 26 -2.61 -8.28 13.78
CA TYR A 26 -1.67 -7.40 14.47
C TYR A 26 -2.35 -6.07 14.83
N PRO A 27 -3.12 -6.03 15.94
CA PRO A 27 -3.90 -4.84 16.31
C PRO A 27 -3.02 -3.61 16.60
N ASP A 28 -1.79 -3.83 17.05
CA ASP A 28 -0.82 -2.76 17.33
C ASP A 28 -0.09 -2.23 16.08
N ARG A 29 -0.38 -2.79 14.89
CA ARG A 29 0.31 -2.43 13.64
C ARG A 29 -0.66 -1.93 12.58
N ILE A 30 -0.25 -0.89 11.85
CA ILE A 30 -1.03 -0.31 10.76
C ILE A 30 -0.39 -0.72 9.43
N PRO A 31 -1.13 -1.38 8.51
CA PRO A 31 -0.62 -1.68 7.17
C PRO A 31 -0.53 -0.39 6.34
N VAL A 32 0.66 -0.09 5.81
CA VAL A 32 0.93 1.11 5.02
C VAL A 32 1.57 0.72 3.70
N ILE A 33 1.07 1.26 2.59
CA ILE A 33 1.67 1.10 1.27
C ILE A 33 2.49 2.33 0.95
N VAL A 34 3.77 2.11 0.65
CA VAL A 34 4.73 3.17 0.29
C VAL A 34 5.05 3.06 -1.20
N GLU A 35 4.82 4.13 -1.93
CA GLU A 35 5.17 4.25 -3.34
C GLU A 35 6.04 5.47 -3.57
N ARG A 36 6.97 5.36 -4.52
CA ARG A 36 7.77 6.51 -4.96
C ARG A 36 6.88 7.46 -5.75
N ALA A 37 6.94 8.75 -5.42
CA ALA A 37 6.30 9.77 -6.25
C ALA A 37 7.00 9.88 -7.62
N GLU A 38 6.23 10.10 -8.68
CA GLU A 38 6.73 10.12 -10.07
C GLU A 38 7.88 11.12 -10.30
N ARG A 39 7.93 12.22 -9.53
CA ARG A 39 8.91 13.31 -9.65
C ARG A 39 9.96 13.34 -8.54
N SER A 40 10.21 12.22 -7.88
CA SER A 40 11.18 12.17 -6.77
C SER A 40 12.52 11.58 -7.23
N ASP A 41 13.63 12.27 -6.94
CA ASP A 41 14.99 11.75 -7.17
C ASP A 41 15.41 10.66 -6.17
N VAL A 42 14.50 10.26 -5.26
CA VAL A 42 14.72 9.18 -4.30
C VAL A 42 14.83 7.85 -5.07
N PRO A 43 15.80 6.98 -4.73
CA PRO A 43 15.92 5.66 -5.34
C PRO A 43 14.65 4.81 -5.14
N ASN A 44 14.43 3.85 -6.06
CA ASN A 44 13.28 2.95 -5.98
C ASN A 44 13.31 2.14 -4.68
N ILE A 45 12.16 2.08 -4.01
CA ILE A 45 12.01 1.32 -2.77
C ILE A 45 11.85 -0.17 -3.09
N ASP A 46 12.62 -1.01 -2.39
CA ASP A 46 12.72 -2.44 -2.62
C ASP A 46 11.55 -3.22 -1.97
N LYS A 47 10.91 -2.65 -0.93
CA LYS A 47 9.73 -3.23 -0.26
C LYS A 47 8.54 -2.28 -0.35
N LYS A 48 7.47 -2.73 -1.03
CA LYS A 48 6.21 -1.98 -1.24
C LYS A 48 5.02 -2.48 -0.41
N LYS A 49 5.27 -3.22 0.69
CA LYS A 49 4.24 -3.75 1.59
C LYS A 49 4.58 -3.53 3.05
#